data_AF-A0A3D4INB2-F1
#
_entry.id   AF-A0A3D4INB2-F1
#
_cell.length_a   1.000
_cell.length_b   1.000
_cell.length_c   1.000
_cell.angle_alpha   90.00
_cell.angle_beta   90.00
_cell.angle_gamma   90.00
#
_symmetry.space_group_name_H-M   'P 1'
#
loop_
_entity.id
_entity.type
_entity.pdbx_description
1 polymer ?
#
loop_
_entity_poly.entity_id
_entity_poly.type
_entity_poly.pdbx_seq_one_letter_code
_entity_poly.pdbx_strand_id
1 'polypeptide(L)'
;MPENWVKALGGKPASIDDLKVVAHELLRAAADIRVWFFEGEMGTGKTTLIKIICEQLGVSEGTSSPTFSIINVYEAGDGASIFHFDFYRLEKETEAYDMGV
;
A
#
# COMPACT_ATOMS: atom_id res chain seq x y z
N MET A 1 15.14 1.08 6.66
CA MET A 1 14.76 -0.32 6.39
C MET A 1 15.88 -1.23 6.91
N PRO A 2 15.57 -2.38 7.53
CA PRO A 2 16.60 -3.30 8.04
C PRO A 2 17.47 -3.89 6.91
N GLU A 3 18.79 -3.98 7.10
CA GLU A 3 19.75 -4.44 6.07
C GLU A 3 19.50 -5.87 5.56
N ASN A 4 18.85 -6.71 6.37
CA ASN A 4 18.54 -8.10 6.05
C ASN A 4 17.42 -8.25 4.99
N TRP A 5 16.69 -7.18 4.66
CA TRP A 5 15.58 -7.24 3.70
C TRP A 5 16.06 -7.13 2.26
N VAL A 6 17.15 -6.39 2.04
CA VAL A 6 17.76 -6.23 0.70
C VAL A 6 18.45 -7.51 0.24
N LYS A 7 19.03 -8.28 1.17
CA LYS A 7 19.70 -9.56 0.87
C LYS A 7 18.74 -10.69 0.50
N ALA A 8 17.48 -10.63 0.94
CA ALA A 8 16.50 -11.70 0.70
C ALA A 8 16.15 -11.89 -0.78
N LEU A 9 16.28 -10.85 -1.62
CA LEU A 9 15.90 -10.88 -3.04
C LEU A 9 17.06 -11.23 -3.99
N GLY A 10 18.28 -11.47 -3.48
CA GLY A 10 19.40 -12.01 -4.26
C GLY A 10 19.81 -11.22 -5.51
N GLY A 11 19.41 -9.94 -5.62
CA GLY A 11 19.73 -9.09 -6.78
C GLY A 11 18.94 -9.40 -8.06
N LYS A 12 17.92 -10.26 -8.01
CA LYS A 12 17.01 -10.51 -9.13
C LYS A 12 15.79 -9.58 -9.07
N PRO A 13 15.14 -9.26 -10.22
CA PRO A 13 13.86 -8.59 -10.20
C PRO A 13 12.85 -9.40 -9.37
N ALA A 14 12.22 -8.77 -8.39
CA ALA A 14 11.25 -9.43 -7.52
C ALA A 14 10.03 -9.89 -8.32
N SER A 15 9.60 -11.12 -8.11
CA SER A 15 8.36 -11.68 -8.66
C SER A 15 7.15 -11.28 -7.80
N ILE A 16 5.94 -11.53 -8.32
CA ILE A 16 4.70 -11.33 -7.54
C ILE A 16 4.69 -12.21 -6.27
N ASP A 17 5.24 -13.42 -6.35
CA ASP A 17 5.30 -14.30 -5.18
C ASP A 17 6.29 -13.78 -4.14
N ASP A 18 7.39 -13.14 -4.55
CA ASP A 18 8.28 -12.44 -3.62
C ASP A 18 7.56 -11.27 -2.93
N LEU A 19 6.73 -10.53 -3.66
CA LEU A 19 5.94 -9.43 -3.06
C LEU A 19 4.91 -9.93 -2.04
N LYS A 20 4.32 -11.12 -2.24
CA LYS A 20 3.43 -11.74 -1.24
C LYS A 20 4.17 -12.05 0.06
N VAL A 21 5.40 -12.56 -0.04
CA VAL A 21 6.25 -12.79 1.13
C VAL A 21 6.59 -11.48 1.82
N VAL A 22 6.99 -10.46 1.07
CA VAL A 22 7.30 -9.12 1.61
C VAL A 22 6.08 -8.50 2.31
N ALA A 23 4.90 -8.57 1.69
CA ALA A 23 3.65 -8.08 2.28
C ALA A 23 3.34 -8.79 3.61
N HIS A 24 3.50 -10.11 3.65
CA HIS A 24 3.29 -10.90 4.87
C HIS A 24 4.25 -10.50 5.99
N GLU A 25 5.54 -10.35 5.68
CA GLU A 25 6.54 -9.92 6.65
C GLU A 25 6.32 -8.49 7.13
N LEU A 26 5.86 -7.57 6.25
CA LEU A 26 5.48 -6.21 6.63
C LEU A 26 4.32 -6.22 7.63
N LEU A 27 3.25 -6.97 7.34
CA LEU A 27 2.09 -7.09 8.23
C LEU A 27 2.47 -7.67 9.59
N ARG A 28 3.37 -8.68 9.62
CA ARG A 28 3.86 -9.25 10.88
C ARG A 28 4.74 -8.27 11.67
N ALA A 29 5.67 -7.60 10.99
CA ALA A 29 6.64 -6.72 11.64
C ALA A 29 6.04 -5.39 12.10
N ALA A 30 4.97 -4.92 11.45
CA ALA A 30 4.32 -3.64 11.69
C ALA A 30 2.87 -3.80 12.19
N ALA A 31 2.57 -4.89 12.90
CA ALA A 31 1.22 -5.23 13.35
C ALA A 31 0.52 -4.11 14.15
N ASP A 32 1.28 -3.32 14.92
CA ASP A 32 0.76 -2.20 15.72
C ASP A 32 0.80 -0.84 14.98
N ILE A 33 1.31 -0.81 13.74
CA ILE A 33 1.44 0.41 12.95
C ILE A 33 0.29 0.51 11.96
N ARG A 34 -0.50 1.58 12.07
CA ARG A 34 -1.69 1.81 11.23
C ARG A 34 -1.46 2.69 10.00
N VAL A 35 -0.38 3.47 9.98
CA VAL A 35 -0.10 4.45 8.92
C VAL A 35 1.24 4.12 8.28
N TRP A 36 1.20 3.79 6.99
CA TRP A 36 2.37 3.36 6.23
C TRP A 36 2.62 4.35 5.09
N PHE A 37 3.88 4.71 4.89
CA PHE A 37 4.29 5.59 3.80
C PHE A 37 5.15 4.81 2.80
N PHE A 38 4.74 4.82 1.53
CA PHE A 38 5.43 4.14 0.45
C PHE A 38 6.02 5.15 -0.52
N GLU A 39 7.35 5.19 -0.57
CA GLU A 39 8.10 6.07 -1.47
C GLU A 39 8.84 5.26 -2.54
N GLY A 40 8.94 5.83 -3.74
CA GLY A 40 9.70 5.26 -4.84
C GLY A 40 9.26 5.84 -6.17
N GLU A 41 10.06 5.63 -7.21
CA GLU A 41 9.81 6.17 -8.56
C GLU A 41 8.52 5.60 -9.18
N MET A 42 8.02 6.26 -10.23
CA MET A 42 6.88 5.76 -11.00
C MET A 42 7.22 4.39 -11.61
N GLY A 43 6.30 3.43 -11.51
CA GLY A 43 6.50 2.10 -12.07
C GLY A 43 7.29 1.12 -11.20
N THR A 44 7.74 1.50 -9.99
CA THR A 44 8.48 0.60 -9.08
C THR A 44 7.62 -0.48 -8.42
N GLY A 45 6.30 -0.49 -8.65
CA GLY A 45 5.40 -1.52 -8.12
C GLY A 45 4.76 -1.22 -6.75
N LYS A 46 4.83 0.02 -6.25
CA LYS A 46 4.19 0.44 -4.97
C LYS A 46 2.72 0.03 -4.89
N THR A 47 1.93 0.41 -5.91
CA THR A 47 0.49 0.09 -5.96
C THR A 47 0.25 -1.42 -6.00
N THR A 48 1.12 -2.19 -6.66
CA THR A 48 1.03 -3.65 -6.68
C THR A 48 1.26 -4.24 -5.30
N LEU A 49 2.28 -3.77 -4.57
CA LEU A 49 2.54 -4.20 -3.20
C LEU A 49 1.37 -3.85 -2.26
N ILE A 50 0.83 -2.62 -2.36
CA ILE A 50 -0.33 -2.18 -1.56
C ILE A 50 -1.55 -3.08 -1.82
N LYS A 51 -1.83 -3.44 -3.07
CA LYS A 51 -2.92 -4.37 -3.41
C LYS A 51 -2.74 -5.73 -2.74
N ILE A 52 -1.53 -6.30 -2.80
CA ILE A 52 -1.22 -7.59 -2.17
C ILE A 52 -1.39 -7.50 -0.64
N ILE A 53 -1.00 -6.39 -0.02
CA ILE A 53 -1.23 -6.16 1.42
C ILE A 53 -2.73 -6.14 1.72
N CYS A 54 -3.53 -5.40 0.92
CA CYS A 54 -4.99 -5.35 1.08
C CYS A 54 -5.63 -6.73 0.92
N GLU A 55 -5.21 -7.52 -0.08
CA GLU A 55 -5.68 -8.90 -0.28
C GLU A 55 -5.39 -9.77 0.96
N GLN A 56 -4.19 -9.67 1.54
CA GLN A 56 -3.83 -10.41 2.76
C GLN A 56 -4.60 -9.95 4.00
N LEU A 57 -5.06 -8.69 4.02
CA LEU A 57 -5.98 -8.17 5.03
C LEU A 57 -7.44 -8.56 4.76
N GLY A 58 -7.72 -9.34 3.72
CA GLY A 58 -9.05 -9.85 3.41
C GLY A 58 -9.92 -8.90 2.60
N VAL A 59 -9.35 -7.87 1.97
CA VAL A 59 -10.08 -7.03 1.02
C VAL A 59 -10.49 -7.85 -0.20
N SER A 60 -11.78 -7.99 -0.43
CA SER A 60 -12.33 -8.64 -1.63
C SER A 60 -12.33 -7.68 -2.83
N GLU A 61 -11.95 -8.17 -4.02
CA GLU A 61 -12.01 -7.38 -5.26
C GLU A 61 -13.42 -6.83 -5.50
N GLY A 62 -13.58 -5.50 -5.46
CA GLY A 62 -14.88 -4.83 -5.66
C GLY A 62 -15.02 -3.47 -4.97
N THR A 63 -14.08 -3.08 -4.11
CA THR A 63 -14.16 -1.86 -3.31
C THR A 63 -13.76 -0.61 -4.10
N SER A 64 -14.81 0.12 -4.48
CA SER A 64 -14.89 1.51 -4.94
C SER A 64 -13.82 2.03 -5.90
N SER A 65 -14.23 2.15 -7.16
CA SER A 65 -13.64 3.09 -8.12
C SER A 65 -13.47 4.47 -7.47
N PRO A 66 -12.32 5.15 -7.67
CA PRO A 66 -12.02 6.43 -7.02
C PRO A 66 -13.14 7.43 -7.31
N THR A 67 -13.78 7.94 -6.26
CA THR A 67 -14.81 8.98 -6.39
C THR A 67 -14.18 10.38 -6.50
N PHE A 68 -12.93 10.50 -6.04
CA PHE A 68 -12.01 11.60 -6.33
C PHE A 68 -10.62 10.97 -6.49
N SER A 69 -9.79 11.50 -7.40
CA SER A 69 -8.52 10.91 -7.86
C SER A 69 -7.47 10.61 -6.77
N ILE A 70 -7.76 10.88 -5.50
CA ILE A 70 -6.78 11.05 -4.43
C ILE A 70 -6.89 10.02 -3.30
N ILE A 71 -8.08 9.44 -3.04
CA ILE A 71 -8.29 8.47 -1.94
C ILE A 71 -9.06 7.26 -2.45
N ASN A 72 -8.55 6.06 -2.16
CA ASN A 72 -9.28 4.82 -2.28
C ASN A 72 -9.59 4.27 -0.89
N VAL A 73 -10.82 3.80 -0.69
CA VAL A 73 -11.26 3.19 0.58
C VAL A 73 -11.58 1.73 0.32
N TYR A 74 -11.04 0.85 1.16
CA TYR A 74 -11.27 -0.59 1.09
C TYR A 74 -11.81 -1.10 2.42
N GLU A 75 -12.62 -2.15 2.38
CA GLU A 75 -13.10 -2.86 3.58
C GLU A 75 -12.29 -4.15 3.74
N ALA A 76 -11.61 -4.29 4.87
CA ALA A 76 -10.83 -5.47 5.24
C ALA A 76 -11.76 -6.60 5.72
N GLY A 77 -11.22 -7.83 5.78
CA GLY A 77 -12.01 -9.02 6.14
C GLY A 77 -12.55 -9.01 7.57
N ASP A 78 -12.01 -8.17 8.45
CA ASP A 78 -12.49 -7.93 9.82
C ASP A 78 -13.47 -6.76 9.94
N GLY A 79 -13.83 -6.13 8.82
CA GLY A 79 -14.71 -4.95 8.74
C GLY A 79 -14.00 -3.61 8.96
N ALA A 80 -12.68 -3.58 9.14
CA ALA A 80 -11.93 -2.33 9.24
C ALA A 80 -11.81 -1.62 7.87
N SER A 81 -11.77 -0.28 7.87
CA SER A 81 -11.54 0.49 6.66
C SER A 81 -10.04 0.76 6.43
N ILE A 82 -9.56 0.50 5.21
CA ILE A 82 -8.22 0.85 4.75
C ILE A 82 -8.33 2.08 3.84
N PHE A 83 -7.56 3.12 4.16
CA PHE A 83 -7.50 4.35 3.38
C PHE A 83 -6.17 4.43 2.64
N HIS A 84 -6.23 4.42 1.31
CA HIS A 84 -5.07 4.52 0.45
C HIS A 84 -5.05 5.87 -0.25
N PHE A 85 -4.10 6.71 0.14
CA PHE A 85 -3.87 8.04 -0.39
C PHE A 85 -2.80 8.01 -1.48
N ASP A 86 -3.13 8.49 -2.68
CA ASP A 86 -2.18 8.62 -3.79
C ASP A 86 -1.78 10.08 -3.98
N PHE A 87 -0.72 10.49 -3.28
CA PHE A 87 -0.19 11.86 -3.29
C PHE A 87 0.47 12.25 -4.62
N TYR A 88 0.77 11.30 -5.52
CA TYR A 88 1.35 11.62 -6.83
C TYR A 88 0.41 12.47 -7.70
N ARG A 89 -0.90 12.42 -7.40
CA ARG A 89 -1.95 13.12 -8.14
C ARG A 89 -2.35 14.46 -7.53
N LEU A 90 -1.73 14.86 -6.42
CA LEU A 90 -1.93 16.18 -5.84
C LEU A 90 -1.16 17.20 -6.67
N GLU A 91 -1.88 18.13 -7.30
CA GLU A 91 -1.26 19.20 -8.08
C GLU A 91 -0.91 20.39 -7.17
N LYS A 92 -1.59 20.53 -6.02
CA LYS A 92 -1.39 21.63 -5.07
C LYS A 92 -1.54 21.14 -3.62
N GLU A 93 -0.69 21.67 -2.73
CA GLU A 93 -0.78 21.40 -1.28
C GLU A 93 -2.16 21.73 -0.70
N THR A 94 -2.87 22.70 -1.29
CA THR A 94 -4.23 23.08 -0.88
C THR A 94 -5.25 21.94 -1.02
N GLU A 95 -5.07 21.05 -2.01
CA GLU A 95 -5.95 19.90 -2.23
C GLU A 95 -5.83 18.86 -1.10
N ALA A 96 -4.70 18.82 -0.40
CA ALA A 96 -4.52 17.95 0.76
C ALA A 96 -5.38 18.38 1.96
N TYR A 97 -5.66 19.68 2.11
CA TYR A 97 -6.57 20.20 3.15
C TYR A 97 -8.03 19.89 2.82
N ASP A 98 -8.40 19.95 1.53
CA ASP A 98 -9.76 19.62 1.05
C ASP A 98 -10.10 18.13 1.21
N MET A 99 -9.10 17.27 1.45
CA MET A 99 -9.26 15.84 1.75
C MET A 99 -9.60 15.54 3.21
N GLY A 100 -9.76 16.57 4.05
CA GLY A 100 -10.24 16.42 5.43
C GLY A 100 -9.15 16.44 6.50
N VAL A 101 -8.06 17.20 6.28
CA VAL A 101 -7.03 17.50 7.29
C VAL A 101 -7.11 18.95 7.73
#